data_AF-A0A3A4R925-F1
#
_entry.id   AF-A0A3A4R925-F1
#
_cell.length_a   1.000
_cell.length_b   1.000
_cell.length_c   1.000
_cell.angle_alpha   90.00
_cell.angle_beta   90.00
_cell.angle_gamma   90.00
#
_symmetry.space_group_name_H-M   'P 1'
#
loop_
_entity.id
_entity.type
_entity.pdbx_description
1 polymer ?
#
loop_
_entity_poly.entity_id
_entity_poly.type
_entity_poly.pdbx_seq_one_letter_code
_entity_poly.pdbx_strand_id
1 'polypeptide(L)'
;MTKPKMRKRRNYFINKQVQGIYALFIIMSVSIISLLVSMEILRSFYKTFGDVGEQSFFNHIDMVFVIKVLLLLILGSLLIGGLSLFASHRIAGPIFRLNSSLKKLTKGELKERVSFRKNDYFQEVAANFNSLAEALETKVVNEQEKIAEMEHKVDDIVKQLELVDFDRETTLVSLEELKRLIEECQRDIREERGF
;
A
#
# COMPACT_ATOMS: atom_id res chain seq x y z
N MET A 1 14.15 -17.86 33.35
CA MET A 1 13.12 -17.51 32.35
C MET A 1 13.79 -16.90 31.13
N THR A 2 13.72 -17.59 30.00
CA THR A 2 14.47 -17.34 28.75
C THR A 2 13.80 -16.27 27.89
N LYS A 3 14.57 -15.26 27.47
CA LYS A 3 14.13 -14.18 26.57
C LYS A 3 13.59 -14.74 25.23
N PRO A 4 12.50 -14.19 24.66
CA PRO A 4 11.96 -14.68 23.40
C PRO A 4 12.91 -14.32 22.25
N LYS A 5 13.35 -15.34 21.50
CA LYS A 5 14.24 -15.21 20.35
C LYS A 5 13.47 -14.59 19.18
N MET A 6 13.60 -13.27 18.98
CA MET A 6 12.98 -12.57 17.85
C MET A 6 13.52 -13.10 16.53
N ARG A 7 12.72 -13.91 15.84
CA ARG A 7 13.06 -14.49 14.54
C ARG A 7 12.91 -13.42 13.45
N LYS A 8 14.02 -12.75 13.09
CA LYS A 8 14.10 -11.81 11.96
C LYS A 8 13.86 -12.56 10.64
N ARG A 9 12.61 -12.66 10.19
CA ARG A 9 12.30 -13.12 8.83
C ARG A 9 12.68 -12.02 7.83
N ARG A 10 13.92 -12.05 7.34
CA ARG A 10 14.40 -11.21 6.24
C ARG A 10 14.00 -11.86 4.91
N ASN A 11 12.76 -11.66 4.48
CA ASN A 11 12.36 -12.00 3.13
C ASN A 11 12.45 -10.71 2.29
N TYR A 12 13.58 -10.52 1.62
CA TYR A 12 13.83 -9.34 0.79
C TYR A 12 12.91 -9.31 -0.45
N PHE A 13 12.49 -10.48 -0.93
CA PHE A 13 11.73 -10.60 -2.17
C PHE A 13 10.22 -10.72 -1.90
N ILE A 14 9.55 -9.57 -1.79
CA ILE A 14 8.08 -9.50 -1.64
C ILE A 14 7.39 -9.49 -3.02
N ASN A 15 8.00 -8.85 -4.03
CA ASN A 15 7.52 -8.91 -5.41
C ASN A 15 8.69 -8.74 -6.40
N LYS A 16 9.32 -9.88 -6.77
CA LYS A 16 10.53 -9.91 -7.62
C LYS A 16 10.34 -9.29 -9.00
N GLN A 17 9.13 -9.34 -9.54
CA GLN A 17 8.85 -8.93 -10.91
C GLN A 17 8.98 -7.41 -11.08
N VAL A 18 8.35 -6.63 -10.21
CA VAL A 18 8.37 -5.17 -10.31
C VAL A 18 9.73 -4.59 -9.86
N GLN A 19 10.30 -5.12 -8.78
CA GLN A 19 11.58 -4.64 -8.23
C GLN A 19 12.75 -4.85 -9.21
N GLY A 20 12.77 -5.99 -9.91
CA GLY A 20 13.79 -6.29 -10.91
C GLY A 20 13.69 -5.38 -12.14
N ILE A 21 12.47 -5.08 -12.60
CA ILE A 21 12.24 -4.21 -13.76
C ILE A 21 12.70 -2.77 -13.47
N TYR A 22 12.36 -2.21 -12.30
CA TYR A 22 12.81 -0.85 -11.94
C TYR A 22 14.33 -0.75 -11.77
N ALA A 23 14.94 -1.73 -11.10
CA ALA A 23 16.39 -1.74 -10.93
C ALA A 23 17.10 -1.88 -12.29
N LEU A 24 16.62 -2.77 -13.16
CA LEU A 24 17.14 -2.91 -14.52
C LEU A 24 16.98 -1.61 -15.32
N PHE A 25 15.81 -0.97 -15.26
CA PHE A 25 15.56 0.30 -15.95
C PHE A 25 16.52 1.40 -15.49
N ILE A 26 16.78 1.51 -14.20
CA ILE A 26 17.72 2.48 -13.63
C ILE A 26 19.16 2.15 -14.06
N ILE A 27 19.58 0.89 -13.97
CA ILE A 27 20.92 0.45 -14.41
C ILE A 27 21.11 0.77 -15.90
N MET A 28 20.13 0.45 -16.74
CA MET A 28 20.17 0.73 -18.17
C MET A 28 20.22 2.24 -18.44
N SER A 29 19.38 3.03 -17.76
CA SER A 29 19.37 4.49 -17.91
C SER A 29 20.72 5.10 -17.52
N VAL A 30 21.29 4.68 -16.39
CA VAL A 30 22.63 5.12 -15.94
C VAL A 30 23.68 4.72 -16.96
N SER A 31 23.66 3.47 -17.44
CA SER A 31 24.63 2.98 -18.41
C SER A 31 24.57 3.76 -19.73
N ILE A 32 23.35 4.06 -20.22
CA ILE A 32 23.12 4.86 -21.44
C ILE A 32 23.64 6.29 -21.25
N ILE A 33 23.25 6.96 -20.16
CA ILE A 33 23.72 8.32 -19.85
C ILE A 33 25.25 8.34 -19.77
N SER A 34 25.82 7.34 -19.12
CA SER A 34 27.26 7.25 -18.95
C SER A 34 28.01 7.02 -20.26
N LEU A 35 27.41 6.25 -21.19
CA LEU A 35 27.94 6.07 -22.54
C LEU A 35 27.87 7.38 -23.33
N LEU A 36 26.75 8.11 -23.26
CA LEU A 36 26.59 9.41 -23.92
C LEU A 36 27.60 10.43 -23.40
N VAL A 37 27.78 10.53 -22.09
CA VAL A 37 28.78 11.41 -21.47
C VAL A 37 30.20 11.02 -21.91
N SER A 38 30.51 9.72 -21.94
CA SER A 38 31.82 9.24 -22.40
C SER A 38 32.07 9.59 -23.88
N MET A 39 31.03 9.49 -24.72
CA MET A 39 31.10 9.89 -26.14
C MET A 39 31.34 11.40 -26.29
N GLU A 40 30.71 12.25 -25.48
CA GLU A 40 30.95 13.71 -25.49
C GLU A 40 32.35 14.07 -25.01
N ILE A 41 32.88 13.36 -24.00
CA ILE A 41 34.27 13.53 -23.55
C ILE A 41 35.24 13.18 -24.70
N LEU A 42 35.04 12.04 -25.37
CA LEU A 42 35.87 11.62 -26.50
C LEU A 42 35.78 12.61 -27.67
N ARG A 43 34.58 13.12 -27.98
CA ARG A 43 34.37 14.13 -29.02
C ARG A 43 35.04 15.46 -28.68
N SER A 44 34.91 15.92 -27.43
CA SER A 44 35.54 17.14 -26.93
C SER A 44 37.07 17.02 -26.94
N PHE A 45 37.59 15.86 -26.54
CA PHE A 45 39.00 15.55 -26.57
C PHE A 45 39.53 15.52 -28.02
N TYR A 46 38.83 14.83 -28.93
CA TYR A 46 39.18 14.81 -30.36
C TYR A 46 39.18 16.22 -30.97
N LYS A 47 38.23 17.09 -30.61
CA LYS A 47 38.22 18.48 -31.08
C LYS A 47 39.39 19.32 -30.53
N THR A 48 39.79 19.08 -29.30
CA THR A 48 40.82 19.87 -28.61
C THR A 48 42.24 19.44 -29.00
N PHE A 49 42.45 18.14 -29.26
CA PHE A 49 43.76 17.55 -29.56
C PHE A 49 43.89 17.04 -31.02
N GLY A 50 42.83 17.09 -31.82
CA GLY A 50 42.83 16.62 -33.21
C GLY A 50 43.67 17.48 -34.17
N ASP A 51 43.96 18.73 -33.81
CA ASP A 51 44.91 19.59 -34.55
C ASP A 51 46.37 19.15 -34.34
N VAL A 52 46.64 18.33 -33.32
CA VAL A 52 47.98 17.83 -32.96
C VAL A 52 48.26 16.48 -33.62
N GLY A 53 47.83 16.25 -34.88
CA GLY A 53 48.16 15.07 -35.70
C GLY A 53 47.58 13.71 -35.22
N GLU A 54 46.96 12.95 -36.14
CA GLU A 54 46.30 11.66 -35.86
C GLU A 54 47.19 10.64 -35.11
N GLN A 55 48.51 10.65 -35.34
CA GLN A 55 49.43 9.71 -34.72
C GLN A 55 49.63 9.97 -33.21
N SER A 56 49.56 11.23 -32.76
CA SER A 56 49.66 11.57 -31.34
C SER A 56 48.37 11.20 -30.59
N PHE A 57 47.21 11.28 -31.24
CA PHE A 57 45.93 10.93 -30.63
C PHE A 57 45.84 9.48 -30.15
N PHE A 58 46.21 8.51 -31.01
CA PHE A 58 46.20 7.09 -30.65
C PHE A 58 47.24 6.72 -29.59
N ASN A 59 48.33 7.49 -29.51
CA ASN A 59 49.35 7.31 -28.48
C ASN A 59 48.96 7.91 -27.12
N HIS A 60 47.96 8.81 -27.06
CA HIS A 60 47.50 9.46 -25.83
C HIS A 60 46.16 8.93 -25.29
N ILE A 61 45.39 8.17 -26.09
CA ILE A 61 44.31 7.34 -25.52
C ILE A 61 44.96 6.13 -24.86
N ASP A 62 45.40 6.35 -23.62
CA ASP A 62 45.87 5.27 -22.77
C ASP A 62 44.73 4.24 -22.65
N MET A 63 44.98 3.01 -23.09
CA MET A 63 44.05 1.89 -22.86
C MET A 63 43.66 1.80 -21.37
N VAL A 64 44.56 2.24 -20.48
CA VAL A 64 44.33 2.41 -19.05
C VAL A 64 43.23 3.43 -18.74
N PHE A 65 43.14 4.55 -19.45
CA PHE A 65 42.07 5.54 -19.30
C PHE A 65 40.71 4.95 -19.70
N VAL A 66 40.63 4.27 -20.85
CA VAL A 66 39.40 3.61 -21.31
C VAL A 66 38.92 2.56 -20.31
N ILE A 67 39.84 1.72 -19.81
CA ILE A 67 39.52 0.71 -18.78
C ILE A 67 39.03 1.37 -17.49
N LYS A 68 39.66 2.46 -17.04
CA LYS A 68 39.23 3.21 -15.84
C LYS A 68 37.82 3.78 -16.00
N VAL A 69 37.52 4.38 -17.15
CA VAL A 69 36.17 4.89 -17.46
C VAL A 69 35.16 3.74 -17.42
N LEU A 70 35.40 2.66 -18.16
CA LEU A 70 34.50 1.50 -18.17
C LEU A 70 34.27 0.91 -16.78
N LEU A 71 35.32 0.76 -15.97
CA LEU A 71 35.22 0.30 -14.59
C LEU A 71 34.34 1.24 -13.74
N LEU A 72 34.53 2.56 -13.86
CA LEU A 72 33.69 3.53 -13.17
C LEU A 72 32.22 3.45 -13.60
N LEU A 73 31.95 3.21 -14.89
CA LEU A 73 30.57 3.06 -15.37
C LEU A 73 29.90 1.81 -14.79
N ILE A 74 30.62 0.69 -14.78
CA ILE A 74 30.12 -0.58 -14.24
C ILE A 74 29.89 -0.46 -12.73
N LEU A 75 30.87 0.05 -11.99
CA LEU A 75 30.77 0.27 -10.55
C LEU A 75 29.65 1.25 -10.19
N GLY A 76 29.55 2.37 -10.90
CA GLY A 76 28.49 3.36 -10.71
C GLY A 76 27.10 2.76 -10.96
N SER A 77 26.96 1.99 -12.04
CA SER A 77 25.69 1.32 -12.38
C SER A 77 25.29 0.28 -11.34
N LEU A 78 26.25 -0.52 -10.86
CA LEU A 78 26.01 -1.49 -9.78
C LEU A 78 25.59 -0.81 -8.47
N LEU A 79 26.27 0.29 -8.10
CA LEU A 79 25.94 1.05 -6.90
C LEU A 79 24.53 1.65 -6.99
N ILE A 80 24.21 2.33 -8.09
CA ILE A 80 22.89 2.94 -8.27
C ILE A 80 21.80 1.87 -8.37
N GLY A 81 22.05 0.77 -9.08
CA GLY A 81 21.17 -0.39 -9.13
C GLY A 81 20.88 -0.96 -7.75
N GLY A 82 21.92 -1.15 -6.92
CA GLY A 82 21.79 -1.62 -5.55
C GLY A 82 20.98 -0.65 -4.66
N LEU A 83 21.24 0.66 -4.75
CA LEU A 83 20.48 1.69 -4.03
C LEU A 83 19.02 1.73 -4.47
N SER A 84 18.74 1.56 -5.76
CA SER A 84 17.38 1.55 -6.29
C SER A 84 16.57 0.35 -5.81
N LEU A 85 17.17 -0.84 -5.72
CA LEU A 85 16.54 -2.02 -5.13
C LEU A 85 16.16 -1.76 -3.67
N PHE A 86 17.06 -1.14 -2.91
CA PHE A 86 16.80 -0.77 -1.52
C PHE A 86 15.65 0.24 -1.40
N ALA A 87 15.61 1.25 -2.27
CA ALA A 87 14.51 2.21 -2.31
C ALA A 87 13.17 1.55 -2.70
N SER A 88 13.18 0.66 -3.68
CA SER A 88 11.98 -0.06 -4.15
C SER A 88 11.36 -0.93 -3.04
N HIS A 89 12.17 -1.48 -2.14
CA HIS A 89 11.66 -2.23 -0.99
C HIS A 89 10.79 -1.38 -0.05
N ARG A 90 11.09 -0.08 0.10
CA ARG A 90 10.32 0.86 0.93
C ARG A 90 8.94 1.19 0.33
N ILE A 91 8.70 0.83 -0.93
CA ILE A 91 7.44 1.03 -1.66
C ILE A 91 6.68 -0.30 -1.76
N ALA A 92 7.33 -1.36 -2.26
CA ALA A 92 6.69 -2.64 -2.54
C ALA A 92 6.19 -3.35 -1.27
N GLY A 93 6.92 -3.23 -0.15
CA GLY A 93 6.53 -3.83 1.12
C GLY A 93 5.20 -3.27 1.66
N PRO A 94 5.04 -1.94 1.75
CA PRO A 94 3.76 -1.29 2.06
C PRO A 94 2.62 -1.69 1.14
N ILE A 95 2.80 -1.61 -0.19
CA ILE A 95 1.74 -1.93 -1.16
C ILE A 95 1.27 -3.37 -1.04
N PHE A 96 2.20 -4.32 -0.87
CA PHE A 96 1.86 -5.73 -0.67
C PHE A 96 1.03 -5.94 0.60
N ARG A 97 1.46 -5.32 1.71
CA ARG A 97 0.71 -5.38 2.98
C ARG A 97 -0.67 -4.77 2.85
N LEU A 98 -0.78 -3.60 2.23
CA LEU A 98 -2.05 -2.92 1.99
C LEU A 98 -3.02 -3.81 1.19
N ASN A 99 -2.55 -4.41 0.09
CA ASN A 99 -3.37 -5.31 -0.72
C ASN A 99 -3.83 -6.55 0.06
N SER A 100 -2.95 -7.11 0.90
CA SER A 100 -3.31 -8.23 1.76
C SER A 100 -4.38 -7.85 2.79
N SER A 101 -4.27 -6.66 3.39
CA SER A 101 -5.23 -6.19 4.39
C SER A 101 -6.55 -5.75 3.75
N LEU A 102 -6.53 -5.16 2.55
CA LEU A 102 -7.72 -4.92 1.75
C LEU A 102 -8.48 -6.21 1.46
N LYS A 103 -7.79 -7.28 1.06
CA LYS A 103 -8.43 -8.59 0.82
C LYS A 103 -9.11 -9.19 2.06
N LYS A 104 -8.57 -8.92 3.25
CA LYS A 104 -9.20 -9.34 4.51
C LYS A 104 -10.40 -8.46 4.84
N LEU A 105 -10.27 -7.14 4.67
CA LEU A 105 -11.36 -6.20 4.87
C LEU A 105 -12.56 -6.54 3.95
N THR A 106 -12.31 -6.88 2.68
CA THR A 106 -13.36 -7.33 1.75
C THR A 106 -14.02 -8.66 2.13
N LYS A 107 -13.43 -9.43 3.05
CA LYS A 107 -14.02 -10.66 3.61
C LYS A 107 -14.78 -10.43 4.91
N GLY A 108 -14.93 -9.17 5.35
CA GLY A 108 -15.59 -8.81 6.60
C GLY A 108 -14.68 -8.83 7.83
N GLU A 109 -13.35 -8.96 7.68
CA GLU A 109 -12.41 -8.82 8.80
C GLU A 109 -12.20 -7.32 9.14
N LEU A 110 -13.20 -6.67 9.72
CA LEU A 110 -13.24 -5.22 9.97
C LEU A 110 -12.22 -4.74 11.02
N LYS A 111 -11.71 -5.66 11.84
CA LYS A 111 -10.66 -5.38 12.84
C LYS A 111 -9.25 -5.34 12.26
N GLU A 112 -9.08 -5.61 10.97
CA GLU A 112 -7.77 -5.51 10.33
C GLU A 112 -7.26 -4.06 10.40
N ARG A 113 -5.99 -3.89 10.76
CA ARG A 113 -5.30 -2.61 10.78
C ARG A 113 -3.94 -2.74 10.09
N VAL A 114 -3.53 -1.68 9.40
CA VAL A 114 -2.28 -1.60 8.66
C VAL A 114 -1.33 -0.62 9.34
N SER A 115 -0.08 -1.03 9.50
CA SER A 115 1.02 -0.12 9.83
C SER A 115 2.27 -0.43 9.00
N PHE A 116 2.93 0.61 8.55
CA PHE A 116 4.19 0.52 7.82
C PHE A 116 5.36 0.88 8.74
N ARG A 117 6.60 0.58 8.33
CA ARG A 117 7.77 0.94 9.15
C ARG A 117 7.97 2.45 9.08
N LYS A 118 8.60 3.07 10.09
CA LYS A 118 8.83 4.53 10.16
C LYS A 118 9.37 5.15 8.86
N ASN A 119 10.25 4.45 8.16
CA ASN A 119 10.88 4.93 6.94
C ASN A 119 10.21 4.39 5.66
N ASP A 120 9.11 3.65 5.73
CA ASP A 120 8.39 3.21 4.54
C ASP A 120 7.55 4.37 3.97
N TYR A 121 7.28 4.33 2.66
CA TYR A 121 6.38 5.29 2.01
C TYR A 121 4.91 5.01 2.37
N PHE A 122 4.02 5.97 2.06
CA PHE A 122 2.57 5.85 2.17
C PHE A 122 2.01 5.69 3.59
N GLN A 123 2.65 6.28 4.60
CA GLN A 123 2.13 6.26 5.98
C GLN A 123 0.68 6.79 6.07
N GLU A 124 0.37 7.84 5.32
CA GLU A 124 -0.97 8.42 5.24
C GLU A 124 -1.99 7.44 4.64
N VAL A 125 -1.60 6.60 3.69
CA VAL A 125 -2.48 5.57 3.11
C VAL A 125 -2.80 4.50 4.15
N ALA A 126 -1.85 4.13 5.01
CA ALA A 126 -2.12 3.23 6.14
C ALA A 126 -3.10 3.87 7.13
N ALA A 127 -2.95 5.16 7.43
CA ALA A 127 -3.88 5.90 8.28
C ALA A 127 -5.30 5.91 7.68
N ASN A 128 -5.42 6.28 6.40
CA ASN A 128 -6.70 6.31 5.69
C ASN A 128 -7.36 4.92 5.62
N PHE A 129 -6.58 3.86 5.40
CA PHE A 129 -7.08 2.48 5.46
C PHE A 129 -7.65 2.15 6.84
N ASN A 130 -6.95 2.53 7.92
CA ASN A 130 -7.40 2.26 9.28
C ASN A 130 -8.68 3.03 9.60
N SER A 131 -8.78 4.29 9.19
CA SER A 131 -10.01 5.09 9.35
C SER A 131 -11.17 4.50 8.56
N LEU A 132 -10.94 3.99 7.35
CA LEU A 132 -11.96 3.26 6.58
C LEU A 132 -12.42 1.98 7.32
N ALA A 133 -11.47 1.17 7.80
CA ALA A 133 -11.79 -0.06 8.52
C ALA A 133 -12.57 0.22 9.81
N GLU A 134 -12.21 1.28 10.54
CA GLU A 134 -12.92 1.75 11.73
C GLU A 134 -14.34 2.23 11.39
N ALA A 135 -14.51 3.05 10.35
CA ALA A 135 -15.84 3.52 9.94
C ALA A 135 -16.77 2.36 9.56
N LEU A 136 -16.23 1.34 8.85
CA LEU A 136 -16.99 0.12 8.53
C LEU A 136 -17.32 -0.70 9.78
N GLU A 137 -16.37 -0.84 10.71
CA GLU A 137 -16.59 -1.54 11.99
C GLU A 137 -17.69 -0.87 12.81
N THR A 138 -17.61 0.44 13.01
CA THR A 138 -18.64 1.22 13.74
C THR A 138 -20.00 1.08 13.09
N LYS A 139 -20.07 1.15 11.75
CA LYS A 139 -21.33 1.00 11.05
C LYS A 139 -21.97 -0.37 11.28
N VAL A 140 -21.20 -1.45 11.18
CA VAL A 140 -21.72 -2.80 11.44
C VAL A 140 -22.16 -2.99 12.89
N VAL A 141 -21.44 -2.41 13.85
CA VAL A 141 -21.85 -2.44 15.27
C VAL A 141 -23.17 -1.72 15.46
N ASN A 142 -23.34 -0.51 14.89
CA ASN A 142 -24.58 0.25 15.01
C ASN A 142 -25.77 -0.48 14.36
N GLU A 143 -25.56 -1.14 13.21
CA GLU A 143 -26.59 -1.97 12.57
C GLU A 143 -26.98 -3.16 13.45
N GLN A 144 -26.01 -3.81 14.10
CA GLN A 144 -26.28 -4.92 15.03
C GLN A 144 -27.04 -4.47 16.27
N GLU A 145 -26.72 -3.31 16.84
CA GLU A 145 -27.44 -2.72 17.97
C GLU A 145 -28.90 -2.42 17.61
N LYS A 146 -29.15 -1.83 16.43
CA LYS A 146 -30.52 -1.59 15.92
C LYS A 146 -31.30 -2.89 15.75
N ILE A 147 -30.67 -3.96 15.23
CA ILE A 147 -31.30 -5.27 15.09
C ILE A 147 -31.65 -5.86 16.46
N ALA A 148 -30.73 -5.82 17.43
CA ALA A 148 -30.97 -6.31 18.78
C ALA A 148 -32.11 -5.54 19.48
N GLU A 149 -32.22 -4.23 19.27
CA GLU A 149 -33.34 -3.43 19.78
C GLU A 149 -34.68 -3.86 19.17
N MET A 150 -34.71 -4.09 17.84
CA MET A 150 -35.90 -4.58 17.16
C MET A 150 -36.30 -5.99 17.65
N GLU A 151 -35.34 -6.90 17.82
CA GLU A 151 -35.59 -8.24 18.37
C GLU A 151 -36.19 -8.16 19.79
N HIS A 152 -35.65 -7.31 20.66
CA HIS A 152 -36.18 -7.12 22.00
C HIS A 152 -37.63 -6.61 22.00
N LYS A 153 -37.95 -5.63 21.13
CA LYS A 153 -39.33 -5.11 21.02
C LYS A 153 -40.30 -6.16 20.50
N VAL A 154 -39.88 -7.01 19.56
CA VAL A 154 -40.70 -8.13 19.08
C VAL A 154 -40.98 -9.10 20.22
N ASP A 155 -39.97 -9.48 20.99
CA ASP A 155 -40.13 -10.36 22.16
C ASP A 155 -41.08 -9.77 23.21
N ASP A 156 -41.00 -8.47 23.48
CA ASP A 156 -41.90 -7.78 24.42
C ASP A 156 -43.36 -7.80 23.93
N ILE A 157 -43.59 -7.56 22.63
CA ILE A 157 -44.92 -7.63 22.02
C ILE A 157 -45.47 -9.07 22.09
N VAL A 158 -44.66 -10.08 21.80
CA VAL A 158 -45.07 -11.48 21.88
C VAL A 158 -45.49 -11.84 23.31
N LYS A 159 -44.70 -11.45 24.32
CA LYS A 159 -45.04 -11.67 25.73
C LYS A 159 -46.35 -10.99 26.12
N GLN A 160 -46.60 -9.76 25.65
CA GLN A 160 -47.87 -9.06 25.91
C GLN A 160 -49.07 -9.80 25.32
N LEU A 161 -48.92 -10.42 24.14
CA LEU A 161 -49.98 -11.19 23.47
C LEU A 161 -50.25 -12.56 24.10
N GLU A 162 -49.26 -13.17 24.76
CA GLU A 162 -49.41 -14.45 25.47
C GLU A 162 -50.09 -14.30 26.84
N LEU A 163 -50.13 -13.10 27.41
CA LEU A 163 -50.79 -12.84 28.69
C LEU A 163 -52.31 -12.75 28.52
N VAL A 164 -53.04 -13.31 29.51
CA VAL A 164 -54.52 -13.35 29.54
C VAL A 164 -55.15 -11.96 29.64
N ASP A 165 -54.39 -10.96 30.10
CA ASP A 165 -54.82 -9.56 30.25
C ASP A 165 -54.17 -8.68 29.18
N PHE A 166 -54.58 -8.92 27.92
CA PHE A 166 -54.07 -8.23 26.75
C PHE A 166 -54.43 -6.73 26.77
N ASP A 167 -53.47 -5.87 27.08
CA ASP A 167 -53.62 -4.43 26.92
C ASP A 167 -53.33 -4.00 25.48
N ARG A 168 -54.41 -3.86 24.72
CA ARG A 168 -54.38 -3.46 23.32
C ARG A 168 -53.70 -2.10 23.11
N GLU A 169 -53.82 -1.16 24.05
CA GLU A 169 -53.25 0.17 23.90
C GLU A 169 -51.72 0.12 24.00
N THR A 170 -51.17 -0.54 25.02
CA THR A 170 -49.73 -0.73 25.17
C THR A 170 -49.12 -1.50 23.99
N THR A 171 -49.77 -2.56 23.50
CA THR A 171 -49.25 -3.31 22.34
C THR A 171 -49.27 -2.49 21.06
N LEU A 172 -50.27 -1.63 20.84
CA LEU A 172 -50.31 -0.72 19.69
C LEU A 172 -49.16 0.29 19.72
N VAL A 173 -48.84 0.84 20.90
CA VAL A 173 -47.71 1.76 21.08
C VAL A 173 -46.39 1.07 20.73
N SER A 174 -46.15 -0.13 21.26
CA SER A 174 -44.92 -0.89 20.95
C SER A 174 -44.80 -1.24 19.46
N LEU A 175 -45.91 -1.56 18.79
CA LEU A 175 -45.95 -1.79 17.34
C LEU A 175 -45.64 -0.54 16.52
N GLU A 176 -46.15 0.63 16.92
CA GLU A 176 -45.84 1.90 16.27
C GLU A 176 -44.36 2.28 16.40
N GLU A 177 -43.77 2.04 17.58
CA GLU A 177 -42.34 2.25 17.77
C GLU A 177 -41.49 1.30 16.93
N LEU A 178 -41.85 0.01 16.87
CA LEU A 178 -41.14 -0.96 16.03
C LEU A 178 -41.24 -0.58 14.55
N LYS A 179 -42.42 -0.15 14.09
CA LYS A 179 -42.62 0.33 12.73
C LYS A 179 -41.73 1.54 12.42
N ARG A 180 -41.62 2.49 13.36
CA ARG A 180 -40.76 3.67 13.23
C ARG A 180 -39.29 3.28 13.11
N LEU A 181 -38.80 2.34 13.93
CA LEU A 181 -37.42 1.84 13.86
C LEU A 181 -37.11 1.18 12.50
N ILE A 182 -38.06 0.39 11.98
CA ILE A 182 -37.92 -0.23 10.65
C ILE A 182 -37.87 0.83 9.55
N GLU A 183 -38.73 1.84 9.60
CA GLU A 183 -38.76 2.93 8.62
C GLU A 183 -37.45 3.75 8.63
N GLU A 184 -36.88 3.98 9.81
CA GLU A 184 -35.59 4.64 9.99
C GLU A 184 -34.45 3.80 9.38
N CYS A 185 -34.38 2.51 9.73
CA CYS A 185 -33.38 1.60 9.17
C CYS A 185 -33.48 1.49 7.63
N GLN A 186 -34.70 1.45 7.08
CA GLN A 186 -34.91 1.46 5.62
C GLN A 186 -34.52 2.78 4.95
N ARG A 187 -34.63 3.91 5.67
CA ARG A 187 -34.19 5.21 5.18
C ARG A 187 -32.67 5.25 5.11
N ASP A 188 -31.98 4.83 6.15
CA ASP A 188 -30.51 4.77 6.20
C ASP A 188 -29.97 3.91 5.04
N ILE A 189 -30.54 2.72 4.82
CA ILE A 189 -30.15 1.84 3.69
C ILE A 189 -30.37 2.51 2.33
N ARG A 190 -31.43 3.32 2.18
CA ARG A 190 -31.71 4.04 0.93
C ARG A 190 -30.71 5.17 0.67
N GLU A 191 -30.37 5.93 1.71
CA GLU A 191 -29.39 7.01 1.61
C GLU A 191 -28.00 6.45 1.23
N GLU A 192 -27.65 5.28 1.76
CA GLU A 192 -26.37 4.62 1.46
C GLU A 192 -26.27 4.05 0.04
N ARG A 193 -27.39 3.71 -0.60
CA ARG A 193 -27.42 3.27 -2.01
C ARG A 193 -27.41 4.43 -3.01
N GLY A 194 -27.60 5.66 -2.55
CA GLY A 194 -27.69 6.86 -3.39
C GLY A 194 -26.34 7.50 -3.75
N PHE A 195 -25.22 6.92 -3.27
CA PHE A 195 -23.85 7.33 -3.60
C PHE A 195 -23.17 6.35 -4.57
#